data_AF-A0A6M1MRL5-F1
#
_entry.id   AF-A0A6M1MRL5-F1
#
_cell.length_a   1.000
_cell.length_b   1.000
_cell.length_c   1.000
_cell.angle_alpha   90.00
_cell.angle_beta   90.00
_cell.angle_gamma   90.00
#
_symmetry.space_group_name_H-M   'P 1'
#
loop_
_entity.id
_entity.type
_entity.pdbx_description
1 polymer ?
#
loop_
_entity_poly.entity_id
_entity_poly.type
_entity_poly.pdbx_seq_one_letter_code
_entity_poly.pdbx_strand_id
1 'polypeptide(L)'
;MSATSAHQAAFQARLARIQAGKGFTKSTVYVGIDTAFTYLPQGRRKAGMGQVARNAGFALSFPLALLAGFLSFGLERYAAFIFAGRPDPQANPDLEMVKMAATAFGIAVVATHLMGLRDRGLLVAKALGVAGGMLFFHNLVHAWPQVFEHVFSPIWVARVLAETEPQSLLWRGISFPF
;
A
#
# COMPACT_ATOMS: atom_id res chain seq x y z
N MET A 1 -48.51 -13.45 62.24
CA MET A 1 -47.89 -12.32 61.48
C MET A 1 -48.65 -12.21 60.17
N SER A 2 -49.30 -11.08 59.91
CA SER A 2 -50.19 -10.91 58.75
C SER A 2 -49.37 -10.87 57.45
N ALA A 3 -49.86 -11.55 56.40
CA ALA A 3 -49.19 -11.66 55.10
C ALA A 3 -48.82 -10.29 54.48
N THR A 4 -49.55 -9.23 54.86
CA THR A 4 -49.33 -7.85 54.44
C THR A 4 -47.98 -7.28 54.87
N SER A 5 -47.44 -7.65 56.04
CA SER A 5 -46.15 -7.13 56.51
C SER A 5 -44.96 -7.75 55.77
N ALA A 6 -45.07 -9.01 55.38
CA ALA A 6 -44.05 -9.71 54.59
C ALA A 6 -43.93 -9.13 53.17
N HIS A 7 -45.05 -8.76 52.55
CA HIS A 7 -45.06 -8.12 51.24
C HIS A 7 -44.47 -6.70 51.27
N GLN A 8 -44.74 -5.93 52.32
CA GLN A 8 -44.13 -4.61 52.51
C GLN A 8 -42.62 -4.69 52.72
N ALA A 9 -42.14 -5.67 53.51
CA ALA A 9 -40.71 -5.89 53.73
C ALA A 9 -40.00 -6.29 52.42
N ALA A 10 -40.61 -7.18 51.61
CA ALA A 10 -40.06 -7.59 50.31
C ALA A 10 -40.00 -6.41 49.31
N PHE A 11 -41.00 -5.53 49.34
CA PHE A 11 -41.05 -4.35 48.49
C PHE A 11 -39.99 -3.31 48.88
N GLN A 12 -39.82 -3.04 50.17
CA GLN A 12 -38.77 -2.14 50.65
C GLN A 12 -37.36 -2.67 50.35
N ALA A 13 -37.14 -3.99 50.49
CA ALA A 13 -35.87 -4.63 50.11
C ALA A 13 -35.59 -4.56 48.59
N ARG A 14 -36.63 -4.39 47.76
CA ARG A 14 -36.48 -4.15 46.32
C ARG A 14 -36.12 -2.70 46.02
N LEU A 15 -36.74 -1.74 46.69
CA LEU A 15 -36.41 -0.31 46.55
C LEU A 15 -34.99 0.00 47.03
N ALA A 16 -34.55 -0.60 48.14
CA ALA A 16 -33.18 -0.46 48.63
C ALA A 16 -32.13 -0.99 47.64
N ARG A 17 -32.44 -2.09 46.93
CA ARG A 17 -31.58 -2.61 45.84
C ARG A 17 -31.55 -1.69 44.62
N ILE A 18 -32.66 -1.04 44.27
CA ILE A 18 -32.72 -0.08 43.16
C ILE A 18 -31.95 1.20 43.50
N GLN A 19 -32.07 1.70 44.73
CA GLN A 19 -31.29 2.86 45.19
C GLN A 19 -29.79 2.57 45.34
N ALA A 20 -29.42 1.36 45.78
CA ALA A 20 -28.03 0.93 45.84
C ALA A 20 -27.42 0.67 44.45
N GLY A 21 -28.26 0.33 43.46
CA GLY A 21 -27.89 0.12 42.07
C GLY A 21 -27.94 1.40 41.24
N LYS A 22 -26.92 2.25 41.37
CA LYS A 22 -26.49 3.17 40.29
C LYS A 22 -26.07 2.33 39.08
N GLY A 23 -27.05 1.85 38.32
CA GLY A 23 -26.86 0.99 37.17
C GLY A 23 -26.41 1.79 35.95
N PHE A 24 -25.13 1.66 35.61
CA PHE A 24 -24.64 1.90 34.26
C PHE A 24 -25.55 1.18 33.25
N THR A 25 -26.11 1.92 32.29
CA THR A 25 -26.97 1.46 31.19
C THR A 25 -26.19 0.69 30.11
N LYS A 26 -25.36 -0.28 30.53
CA LYS A 26 -24.69 -1.25 29.65
C LYS A 26 -24.56 -2.62 30.30
N SER A 27 -25.61 -3.11 30.96
CA SER A 27 -25.63 -4.51 31.40
C SER A 27 -25.88 -5.42 30.19
N THR A 28 -24.80 -5.97 29.63
CA THR A 28 -24.87 -7.22 28.88
C THR A 28 -25.55 -8.27 29.76
N VAL A 29 -26.63 -8.85 29.28
CA VAL A 29 -27.33 -9.95 29.96
C VAL A 29 -26.37 -11.12 30.06
N TYR A 30 -25.89 -11.40 31.27
CA TYR A 30 -25.04 -12.55 31.56
C TYR A 30 -25.95 -13.77 31.73
N VAL A 31 -26.10 -14.55 30.66
CA VAL A 31 -26.71 -15.88 30.73
C VAL A 31 -25.65 -16.82 31.29
N GLY A 32 -25.92 -17.44 32.44
CA GLY A 32 -24.96 -18.24 33.18
C GLY A 32 -24.26 -19.29 32.32
N ILE A 33 -22.97 -19.08 32.10
CA ILE A 33 -22.04 -20.13 31.70
C ILE A 33 -21.23 -20.42 32.96
N ASP A 34 -21.21 -21.68 33.34
CA ASP A 34 -20.50 -22.24 34.48
C ASP A 34 -19.09 -21.62 34.61
N THR A 35 -18.82 -20.90 35.70
CA THR A 35 -17.54 -20.17 35.92
C THR A 35 -16.36 -21.10 36.17
N ALA A 36 -16.56 -22.43 36.14
CA ALA A 36 -15.50 -23.42 36.26
C ALA A 36 -14.51 -23.40 35.08
N PHE A 37 -14.88 -22.82 33.94
CA PHE A 37 -13.98 -22.64 32.80
C PHE A 37 -13.74 -21.15 32.51
N THR A 38 -12.83 -20.57 33.28
CA THR A 38 -12.20 -19.31 32.86
C THR A 38 -11.29 -19.62 31.68
N TYR A 39 -11.77 -19.41 30.46
CA TYR A 39 -10.89 -19.35 29.29
C TYR A 39 -9.97 -18.15 29.45
N LEU A 40 -8.81 -18.35 30.08
CA LEU A 40 -7.69 -17.43 29.89
C LEU A 40 -7.46 -17.34 28.37
N PRO A 41 -7.47 -16.15 27.77
CA PRO A 41 -7.16 -16.02 26.35
C PRO A 41 -5.70 -16.43 26.10
N GLN A 42 -5.48 -17.71 25.82
CA GLN A 42 -4.24 -18.25 25.28
C GLN A 42 -4.03 -17.63 23.90
N GLY A 43 -3.33 -16.51 23.82
CA GLY A 43 -3.03 -15.89 22.53
C GLY A 43 -2.41 -14.49 22.54
N ARG A 44 -2.34 -13.81 23.68
CA ARG A 44 -1.89 -12.40 23.74
C ARG A 44 -0.49 -12.16 23.15
N ARG A 45 0.44 -13.13 23.24
CA ARG A 45 1.79 -13.02 22.66
C ARG A 45 1.82 -13.10 21.13
N LYS A 46 0.93 -13.89 20.49
CA LYS A 46 0.82 -13.97 19.02
C LYS A 46 0.05 -12.78 18.43
N ALA A 47 -0.90 -12.21 19.18
CA ALA A 47 -1.62 -11.01 18.77
C ALA A 47 -0.68 -9.79 18.62
N GLY A 48 0.30 -9.64 19.52
CA GLY A 48 1.30 -8.56 19.45
C GLY A 48 2.20 -8.66 18.21
N MET A 49 2.73 -9.84 17.89
CA MET A 49 3.55 -10.04 16.68
C MET A 49 2.74 -9.83 15.39
N GLY A 50 1.49 -10.29 15.34
CA GLY A 50 0.59 -10.04 14.21
C GLY A 50 0.27 -8.56 14.01
N GLN A 51 0.17 -7.79 15.09
CA GLN A 51 -0.10 -6.36 15.05
C GLN A 51 1.15 -5.54 14.67
N VAL A 52 2.35 -5.95 15.14
CA VAL A 52 3.62 -5.37 14.70
C VAL A 52 3.88 -5.67 13.22
N ALA A 53 3.64 -6.91 12.77
CA ALA A 53 3.77 -7.27 11.35
C ALA A 53 2.77 -6.52 10.47
N ARG A 54 1.53 -6.30 10.94
CA ARG A 54 0.55 -5.45 10.25
C ARG A 54 0.98 -4.00 10.19
N ASN A 55 1.49 -3.43 11.28
CA ASN A 55 1.95 -2.04 11.31
C ASN A 55 3.20 -1.83 10.45
N ALA A 56 4.17 -2.75 10.49
CA ALA A 56 5.35 -2.73 9.64
C ALA A 56 4.99 -2.93 8.16
N GLY A 57 4.06 -3.86 7.87
CA GLY A 57 3.51 -4.05 6.53
C GLY A 57 2.83 -2.79 6.00
N PHE A 58 2.14 -2.04 6.86
CA PHE A 58 1.52 -0.77 6.48
C PHE A 58 2.56 0.33 6.21
N ALA A 59 3.58 0.46 7.06
CA ALA A 59 4.65 1.45 6.89
C ALA A 59 5.51 1.20 5.62
N LEU A 60 5.79 -0.07 5.31
CA LEU A 60 6.57 -0.45 4.13
C LEU A 60 5.75 -0.50 2.83
N SER A 61 4.42 -0.55 2.92
CA SER A 61 3.55 -0.66 1.76
C SER A 61 3.69 0.52 0.79
N PHE A 62 3.85 1.75 1.31
CA PHE A 62 4.02 2.95 0.51
C PHE A 62 5.34 2.97 -0.28
N PRO A 63 6.53 2.85 0.36
CA PRO A 63 7.79 2.84 -0.38
C PRO A 63 7.89 1.65 -1.34
N LEU A 64 7.33 0.48 -0.98
CA LEU A 64 7.27 -0.66 -1.91
C LEU A 64 6.38 -0.39 -3.12
N ALA A 65 5.22 0.24 -2.92
CA ALA A 65 4.33 0.61 -4.03
C ALA A 65 4.96 1.68 -4.95
N LEU A 66 5.71 2.62 -4.36
CA LEU A 66 6.48 3.63 -5.10
C LEU A 66 7.61 2.98 -5.91
N LEU A 67 8.41 2.11 -5.28
CA LEU A 67 9.47 1.37 -5.97
C LEU A 67 8.89 0.48 -7.08
N ALA A 68 7.77 -0.20 -6.83
CA ALA A 68 7.10 -0.99 -7.85
C ALA A 68 6.66 -0.14 -9.04
N GLY A 69 6.12 1.07 -8.80
CA GLY A 69 5.80 2.03 -9.86
C GLY A 69 7.04 2.45 -10.66
N PHE A 70 8.13 2.76 -9.96
CA PHE A 70 9.41 3.13 -10.58
C PHE A 70 9.95 2.03 -11.49
N LEU A 71 10.01 0.79 -11.00
CA LEU A 71 10.49 -0.36 -11.77
C LEU A 71 9.55 -0.74 -12.93
N SER A 72 8.25 -0.47 -12.78
CA SER A 72 7.28 -0.71 -13.84
C SER A 72 7.51 0.17 -15.07
N PHE A 73 8.09 1.37 -14.90
CA PHE A 73 8.53 2.18 -16.03
C PHE A 73 9.70 1.51 -16.79
N GLY A 74 10.68 0.94 -16.09
CA GLY A 74 11.75 0.17 -16.73
C GLY A 74 11.21 -1.05 -17.48
N LEU A 75 10.22 -1.74 -16.91
CA LEU A 75 9.56 -2.86 -17.57
C LEU A 75 8.72 -2.43 -18.78
N GLU A 76 8.04 -1.30 -18.70
CA GLU A 76 7.36 -0.67 -19.84
C GLU A 76 8.34 -0.39 -20.98
N ARG A 77 9.50 0.20 -20.68
CA ARG A 77 10.56 0.44 -21.68
C ARG A 77 11.05 -0.84 -22.32
N TYR A 78 11.18 -1.90 -21.53
CA TYR A 78 11.62 -3.20 -22.04
C TYR A 78 10.56 -3.83 -22.93
N ALA A 79 9.30 -3.79 -22.51
CA ALA A 79 8.17 -4.23 -23.32
C ALA A 79 8.06 -3.43 -24.62
N ALA A 80 8.20 -2.11 -24.56
CA ALA A 80 8.22 -1.25 -25.73
C ALA A 80 9.39 -1.61 -26.65
N PHE A 81 10.59 -1.91 -26.12
CA PHE A 81 11.72 -2.34 -26.94
C PHE A 81 11.46 -3.65 -27.71
N ILE A 82 10.76 -4.61 -27.09
CA ILE A 82 10.46 -5.91 -27.72
C ILE A 82 9.28 -5.81 -28.69
N PHE A 83 8.21 -5.12 -28.28
CA PHE A 83 6.93 -5.13 -28.98
C PHE A 83 6.71 -3.93 -29.88
N ALA A 84 7.24 -2.76 -29.53
CA ALA A 84 7.13 -1.57 -30.35
C ALA A 84 8.23 -1.61 -31.41
N GLY A 85 7.83 -1.59 -32.68
CA GLY A 85 8.73 -1.43 -33.81
C GLY A 85 9.38 -0.04 -33.83
N ARG A 86 9.79 0.43 -35.02
CA ARG A 86 10.35 1.78 -35.15
C ARG A 86 9.33 2.83 -34.66
N PRO A 87 9.76 3.82 -33.85
CA PRO A 87 8.91 4.94 -33.46
C PRO A 87 8.32 5.61 -34.69
N ASP A 88 7.01 5.85 -34.68
CA ASP A 88 6.34 6.61 -35.74
C ASP A 88 6.81 8.08 -35.68
N PRO A 89 7.50 8.59 -36.72
CA PRO A 89 7.98 9.97 -36.74
C PRO A 89 6.87 11.03 -36.69
N GLN A 90 5.63 10.65 -36.99
CA GLN A 90 4.47 11.56 -36.98
C GLN A 90 3.66 11.49 -35.69
N ALA A 91 4.05 10.65 -34.72
CA ALA A 91 3.32 10.55 -33.47
C ALA A 91 3.43 11.84 -32.63
N ASN A 92 2.32 12.26 -32.06
CA ASN A 92 2.30 13.40 -31.13
C ASN A 92 3.09 13.01 -29.86
N PRO A 93 4.17 13.73 -29.50
CA PRO A 93 5.04 13.38 -28.37
C PRO A 93 4.30 13.42 -27.03
N ASP A 94 3.32 14.31 -26.86
CA ASP A 94 2.53 14.39 -25.63
C ASP A 94 1.61 13.18 -25.49
N LEU A 95 1.06 12.68 -26.61
CA LEU A 95 0.23 11.47 -26.63
C LEU A 95 1.06 10.22 -26.32
N GLU A 96 2.26 10.11 -26.89
CA GLU A 96 3.18 9.01 -26.60
C GLU A 96 3.59 8.99 -25.12
N MET A 97 3.88 10.16 -24.54
CA MET A 97 4.18 10.26 -23.11
C MET A 97 3.00 9.78 -22.25
N VAL A 98 1.77 10.13 -22.60
CA VAL A 98 0.55 9.67 -21.89
C VAL A 98 0.36 8.16 -22.05
N LYS A 99 0.59 7.60 -23.24
CA LYS A 99 0.53 6.14 -23.46
C LYS A 99 1.55 5.42 -22.59
N MET A 100 2.81 5.87 -22.59
CA MET A 100 3.87 5.31 -21.75
C MET A 100 3.54 5.37 -20.26
N ALA A 101 3.04 6.51 -19.78
CA ALA A 101 2.63 6.67 -18.39
C ALA A 101 1.47 5.72 -18.04
N ALA A 102 0.49 5.58 -18.93
CA ALA A 102 -0.68 4.71 -18.73
C ALA A 102 -0.29 3.22 -18.74
N THR A 103 0.58 2.79 -19.66
CA THR A 103 1.07 1.40 -19.72
C THR A 103 1.92 1.07 -18.50
N ALA A 104 2.89 1.92 -18.14
CA ALA A 104 3.71 1.74 -16.94
C ALA A 104 2.87 1.71 -15.67
N PHE A 105 1.86 2.56 -15.56
CA PHE A 105 0.92 2.55 -14.44
C PHE A 105 0.07 1.28 -14.40
N GLY A 106 -0.42 0.81 -15.56
CA GLY A 106 -1.13 -0.46 -15.67
C GLY A 106 -0.28 -1.64 -15.20
N ILE A 107 0.98 -1.70 -15.64
CA ILE A 107 1.97 -2.69 -15.19
C ILE A 107 2.17 -2.60 -13.67
N ALA A 108 2.33 -1.40 -13.13
CA ALA A 108 2.50 -1.18 -11.69
C ALA A 108 1.29 -1.68 -10.90
N VAL A 109 0.08 -1.39 -11.36
CA VAL A 109 -1.16 -1.86 -10.72
C VAL A 109 -1.22 -3.38 -10.73
N VAL A 110 -0.96 -4.03 -11.86
CA VAL A 110 -0.97 -5.50 -11.97
C VAL A 110 0.09 -6.13 -11.08
N ALA A 111 1.35 -5.68 -11.17
CA ALA A 111 2.47 -6.20 -10.39
C ALA A 111 2.22 -6.09 -8.89
N THR A 112 1.77 -4.93 -8.42
CA THR A 112 1.45 -4.71 -7.00
C THR A 112 0.22 -5.50 -6.56
N HIS A 113 -0.72 -5.80 -7.46
CA HIS A 113 -1.86 -6.67 -7.16
C HIS A 113 -1.41 -8.09 -6.83
N LEU A 114 -0.43 -8.62 -7.57
CA LEU A 114 0.19 -9.93 -7.35
C LEU A 114 1.00 -9.98 -6.04
N MET A 115 1.61 -8.85 -5.64
CA MET A 115 2.36 -8.72 -4.38
C MET A 115 1.49 -8.48 -3.13
N GLY A 116 0.16 -8.42 -3.27
CA GLY A 116 -0.76 -8.13 -2.16
C GLY A 116 -0.87 -6.65 -1.78
N LEU A 117 -0.25 -5.74 -2.54
CA LEU A 117 -0.30 -4.28 -2.35
C LEU A 117 -1.52 -3.67 -3.08
N ARG A 118 -2.72 -4.16 -2.72
CA ARG A 118 -3.99 -3.88 -3.42
C ARG A 118 -4.72 -2.63 -2.91
N ASP A 119 -4.23 -1.99 -1.86
CA ASP A 119 -4.89 -0.84 -1.25
C ASP A 119 -5.00 0.34 -2.25
N ARG A 120 -6.19 0.96 -2.29
CA ARG A 120 -6.47 2.14 -3.12
C ARG A 120 -5.62 3.34 -2.68
N GLY A 121 -5.28 3.44 -1.40
CA GLY A 121 -4.38 4.48 -0.89
C GLY A 121 -2.98 4.42 -1.51
N LEU A 122 -2.56 3.26 -2.01
CA LEU A 122 -1.25 3.07 -2.64
C LEU A 122 -1.24 3.44 -4.13
N LEU A 123 -2.38 3.77 -4.73
CA LEU A 123 -2.43 4.18 -6.15
C LEU A 123 -1.59 5.44 -6.40
N VAL A 124 -1.63 6.40 -5.47
CA VAL A 124 -0.82 7.61 -5.54
C VAL A 124 0.67 7.27 -5.46
N ALA A 125 1.07 6.35 -4.57
CA ALA A 125 2.45 5.90 -4.48
C ALA A 125 2.94 5.28 -5.79
N LYS A 126 2.12 4.43 -6.42
CA LYS A 126 2.41 3.82 -7.72
C LYS A 126 2.56 4.87 -8.82
N ALA A 127 1.66 5.86 -8.86
CA ALA A 127 1.70 6.94 -9.84
C ALA A 127 2.96 7.82 -9.67
N LEU A 128 3.31 8.18 -8.43
CA LEU A 128 4.54 8.91 -8.11
C LEU A 128 5.78 8.08 -8.47
N GLY A 129 5.74 6.77 -8.24
CA GLY A 129 6.79 5.85 -8.66
C GLY A 129 7.01 5.88 -10.17
N VAL A 130 5.93 5.75 -10.96
CA VAL A 130 5.99 5.82 -12.42
C VAL A 130 6.54 7.17 -12.89
N ALA A 131 6.04 8.28 -12.34
CA ALA A 131 6.55 9.60 -12.65
C ALA A 131 8.05 9.72 -12.31
N GLY A 132 8.47 9.22 -11.16
CA GLY A 132 9.88 9.14 -10.79
C GLY A 132 10.70 8.31 -11.78
N GLY A 133 10.16 7.18 -12.26
CA GLY A 133 10.78 6.37 -13.31
C GLY A 133 10.98 7.18 -14.60
N MET A 134 9.94 7.88 -15.06
CA MET A 134 10.03 8.73 -16.26
C MET A 134 11.11 9.81 -16.14
N LEU A 135 11.24 10.40 -14.96
CA LEU A 135 12.13 11.52 -14.71
C LEU A 135 13.57 11.13 -14.41
N PHE A 136 13.81 9.96 -13.79
CA PHE A 136 15.09 9.61 -13.19
C PHE A 136 15.65 8.24 -13.59
N PHE A 137 14.91 7.40 -14.32
CA PHE A 137 15.40 6.06 -14.66
C PHE A 137 16.69 6.08 -15.49
N HIS A 138 16.90 7.11 -16.32
CA HIS A 138 18.16 7.28 -17.06
C HIS A 138 19.37 7.39 -16.12
N ASN A 139 19.21 7.92 -14.90
CA ASN A 139 20.31 7.97 -13.93
C ASN A 139 20.77 6.57 -13.48
N LEU A 140 19.89 5.56 -13.46
CA LEU A 140 20.32 4.18 -13.21
C LEU A 140 21.14 3.63 -14.37
N VAL A 141 20.78 4.01 -15.61
CA VAL A 141 21.53 3.63 -16.80
C VAL A 141 22.92 4.25 -16.78
N HIS A 142 23.03 5.52 -16.35
CA HIS A 142 24.32 6.19 -16.13
C HIS A 142 25.16 5.53 -15.03
N ALA A 143 24.53 5.08 -13.93
CA ALA A 143 25.23 4.47 -12.81
C ALA A 143 25.79 3.07 -13.14
N TRP A 144 25.07 2.28 -13.93
CA TRP A 144 25.43 0.89 -14.25
C TRP A 144 25.21 0.53 -15.72
N PRO A 145 25.87 1.20 -16.67
CA PRO A 145 25.59 1.01 -18.09
C PRO A 145 25.77 -0.45 -18.53
N GLN A 146 26.80 -1.15 -18.02
CA GLN A 146 27.10 -2.54 -18.38
C GLN A 146 25.95 -3.49 -18.03
N VAL A 147 25.22 -3.24 -16.93
CA VAL A 147 24.06 -4.07 -16.55
C VAL A 147 22.92 -3.87 -17.54
N PHE A 148 22.67 -2.62 -17.94
CA PHE A 148 21.58 -2.29 -18.87
C PHE A 148 21.89 -2.69 -20.33
N GLU A 149 23.17 -2.79 -20.72
CA GLU A 149 23.57 -3.31 -22.03
C GLU A 149 23.09 -4.74 -22.25
N HIS A 150 23.13 -5.57 -21.21
CA HIS A 150 22.63 -6.95 -21.24
C HIS A 150 21.10 -7.05 -21.29
N VAL A 151 20.38 -6.02 -20.83
CA VAL A 151 18.91 -6.05 -20.76
C VAL A 151 18.27 -5.39 -21.99
N PHE A 152 18.78 -4.24 -22.46
CA PHE A 152 18.15 -3.41 -23.49
C PHE A 152 18.92 -3.30 -24.81
N SER A 153 20.14 -3.86 -24.89
CA SER A 153 21.15 -3.70 -25.95
C SER A 153 22.12 -2.51 -25.78
N PRO A 154 23.37 -2.66 -26.24
CA PRO A 154 24.37 -1.58 -26.20
C PRO A 154 23.99 -0.32 -26.97
N ILE A 155 23.27 -0.45 -28.09
CA ILE A 155 22.86 0.68 -28.92
C ILE A 155 21.85 1.57 -28.18
N TRP A 156 20.91 0.95 -27.47
CA TRP A 156 19.94 1.69 -26.66
C TRP A 156 20.63 2.42 -25.50
N VAL A 157 21.54 1.74 -24.79
CA VAL A 157 22.30 2.37 -23.69
C VAL A 157 23.12 3.55 -24.21
N ALA A 158 23.86 3.37 -25.31
CA ALA A 158 24.63 4.45 -25.94
C ALA A 158 23.76 5.64 -26.33
N ARG A 159 22.54 5.41 -26.81
CA ARG A 159 21.57 6.47 -27.09
C ARG A 159 21.17 7.22 -25.82
N VAL A 160 20.81 6.50 -24.74
CA VAL A 160 20.42 7.13 -23.48
C VAL A 160 21.57 7.98 -22.91
N LEU A 161 22.80 7.46 -22.95
CA LEU A 161 23.98 8.18 -22.49
C LEU A 161 24.32 9.41 -23.35
N ALA A 162 23.97 9.38 -24.64
CA ALA A 162 24.18 10.50 -25.56
C ALA A 162 23.07 11.58 -25.47
N GLU A 163 21.84 11.18 -25.14
CA GLU A 163 20.68 12.08 -25.08
C GLU A 163 20.42 12.67 -23.68
N THR A 164 21.02 12.10 -22.64
CA THR A 164 20.75 12.50 -21.24
C THR A 164 22.03 12.68 -20.44
N GLU A 165 21.99 13.59 -19.47
CA GLU A 165 23.10 13.83 -18.54
C GLU A 165 22.96 12.97 -17.27
N PRO A 166 24.07 12.51 -16.65
CA PRO A 166 24.03 11.87 -15.35
C PRO A 166 23.62 12.88 -14.26
N GLN A 167 23.00 12.39 -13.18
CA GLN A 167 22.56 13.24 -12.04
C GLN A 167 21.64 14.39 -12.51
N SER A 168 20.73 14.07 -13.43
CA SER A 168 19.80 15.05 -14.00
C SER A 168 18.36 14.58 -13.91
N LEU A 169 17.43 15.50 -14.06
CA LEU A 169 16.01 15.23 -14.27
C LEU A 169 15.70 15.34 -15.76
N LEU A 170 15.12 14.30 -16.35
CA LEU A 170 14.69 14.32 -17.75
C LEU A 170 13.23 14.77 -17.86
N TRP A 171 12.96 15.87 -18.56
CA TRP A 171 11.61 16.34 -18.83
C TRP A 171 11.44 16.75 -20.29
N ARG A 172 10.50 16.09 -20.99
CA ARG A 172 10.20 16.35 -22.41
C ARG A 172 11.44 16.38 -23.33
N GLY A 173 12.40 15.51 -23.08
CA GLY A 173 13.63 15.41 -23.88
C GLY A 173 14.72 16.42 -23.50
N ILE A 174 14.53 17.19 -22.43
CA ILE A 174 15.55 18.11 -21.90
C ILE A 174 16.01 17.57 -20.55
N SER A 175 17.33 17.42 -20.38
CA SER A 175 17.96 17.08 -19.11
C SER A 175 18.27 18.34 -18.30
N PHE A 176 17.88 18.34 -17.03
CA PHE A 176 18.16 19.41 -16.06
C PHE A 176 19.09 18.87 -14.97
N PRO A 177 20.39 19.22 -14.96
CA PRO A 177 21.33 18.76 -13.93
C PRO A 177 21.03 19.42 -12.58
N PHE A 178 21.41 18.74 -11.48
CA PHE A 178 21.27 19.23 -10.11
C PHE A 178 22.50 18.95 -9.25
#